data_AF-A0AAV4LFA7-F1
#
_entry.id   AF-A0AAV4LFA7-F1
#
_cell.length_a   1.000
_cell.length_b   1.000
_cell.length_c   1.000
_cell.angle_alpha   90.00
_cell.angle_beta   90.00
_cell.angle_gamma   90.00
#
_symmetry.space_group_name_H-M   'P 1'
#
loop_
_entity.id
_entity.type
_entity.pdbx_description
1 polymer ?
#
loop_
_entity_poly.entity_id
_entity_poly.type
_entity_poly.pdbx_seq_one_letter_code
_entity_poly.pdbx_strand_id
1 'polypeptide(L)'
;MINVFVYGTLLTGERNHRVAEPYICSVQPGRVRGRLYDVGVFSALVLDETDRGIEGEWFDLEEEGLSVLDRLEGYHGPYSIDHSGFKPGAKLKELVH
;
A
#
# COMPACT_ATOMS: atom_id res chain seq x y z
N MET A 1 -4.51 -15.65 -3.34
CA MET A 1 -4.55 -14.91 -2.06
C MET A 1 -3.26 -14.13 -1.92
N ILE A 2 -3.37 -12.83 -1.64
CA ILE A 2 -2.24 -11.91 -1.58
C ILE A 2 -2.30 -11.18 -0.24
N ASN A 3 -1.20 -11.19 0.50
CA ASN A 3 -1.08 -10.45 1.75
C ASN A 3 -0.48 -9.07 1.47
N VAL A 4 -1.15 -8.02 1.94
CA VAL A 4 -0.76 -6.62 1.70
C VAL A 4 -0.79 -5.85 3.01
N PHE A 5 0.33 -5.21 3.36
CA PHE A 5 0.35 -4.23 4.44
C PHE A 5 -0.17 -2.89 3.94
N VAL A 6 -1.15 -2.32 4.63
CA VAL A 6 -1.69 -0.99 4.36
C VAL A 6 -1.50 -0.07 5.55
N TYR A 7 -1.43 1.22 5.27
CA TYR A 7 -1.40 2.30 6.24
C TYR A 7 -2.18 3.51 5.69
N GLY A 8 -2.45 4.49 6.54
CA GLY A 8 -3.13 5.72 6.14
C GLY A 8 -4.56 5.48 5.66
N THR A 9 -4.94 6.04 4.50
CA THR A 9 -6.37 6.16 4.12
C THR A 9 -7.06 4.85 3.71
N LEU A 10 -6.32 3.74 3.61
CA LEU A 10 -6.87 2.41 3.33
C LEU A 10 -7.27 1.64 4.58
N LEU A 11 -6.88 2.11 5.78
CA LEU A 11 -7.19 1.45 7.05
C LEU A 11 -8.70 1.30 7.25
N THR A 12 -9.11 0.29 8.01
CA THR A 12 -10.53 0.07 8.38
C THR A 12 -11.12 1.35 8.97
N GLY A 13 -12.24 1.81 8.38
CA GLY A 13 -12.93 3.04 8.77
C GLY A 13 -12.44 4.31 8.06
N GLU A 14 -11.36 4.24 7.29
CA GLU A 14 -10.86 5.36 6.48
C GLU A 14 -11.52 5.44 5.11
N ARG A 15 -11.42 6.62 4.48
CA ARG A 15 -12.17 6.99 3.27
C ARG A 15 -11.98 6.07 2.06
N ASN A 16 -10.80 5.44 1.94
CA ASN A 16 -10.45 4.59 0.80
C ASN A 16 -10.60 3.10 1.12
N HIS A 17 -10.92 2.70 2.35
CA HIS A 17 -11.07 1.28 2.73
C HIS A 17 -12.02 0.52 1.81
N ARG A 18 -13.16 1.15 1.48
CA ARG A 18 -14.21 0.63 0.58
C ARG A 18 -13.71 0.21 -0.82
N VAL A 19 -12.53 0.67 -1.22
CA VAL A 19 -11.90 0.30 -2.50
C VAL A 19 -11.38 -1.14 -2.45
N ALA A 20 -10.81 -1.56 -1.32
CA ALA A 20 -10.31 -2.91 -1.09
C ALA A 20 -11.36 -3.83 -0.47
N GLU A 21 -12.27 -3.29 0.35
CA GLU A 21 -13.29 -4.01 1.13
C GLU A 21 -13.97 -5.19 0.42
N PRO A 22 -14.40 -5.09 -0.87
CA PRO A 22 -15.05 -6.20 -1.56
C PRO A 22 -14.16 -7.44 -1.77
N TYR A 23 -12.84 -7.27 -1.68
CA TYR A 23 -11.82 -8.29 -1.97
C TYR A 23 -11.09 -8.76 -0.72
N ILE A 24 -11.39 -8.18 0.45
CA ILE A 24 -10.75 -8.52 1.72
C ILE A 24 -11.35 -9.80 2.27
N CYS A 25 -10.51 -10.82 2.43
CA CYS A 25 -10.85 -12.04 3.15
C CYS A 25 -10.61 -11.92 4.65
N SER A 26 -9.57 -11.16 5.05
CA SER A 26 -9.24 -10.95 6.47
C SER A 26 -8.49 -9.63 6.67
N VAL A 27 -8.66 -9.02 7.85
CA VAL A 27 -7.90 -7.85 8.30
C VAL A 27 -7.26 -8.18 9.64
N GLN A 28 -5.98 -7.88 9.79
CA GLN A 28 -5.25 -7.99 11.06
C GLN A 28 -4.48 -6.71 11.36
N PRO A 29 -4.50 -6.17 12.58
CA PRO A 29 -3.61 -5.07 12.94
C PRO A 29 -2.16 -5.54 12.84
N GLY A 30 -1.28 -4.64 12.39
CA GLY A 30 0.10 -4.98 12.09
C GLY A 30 1.05 -3.80 12.23
N ARG A 31 2.34 -4.11 12.26
CA ARG A 31 3.40 -3.11 12.30
C ARG A 31 4.60 -3.56 11.48
N VAL A 32 5.10 -2.67 10.63
CA VAL A 32 6.34 -2.88 9.86
C VAL A 32 7.42 -1.91 10.33
N ARG A 33 8.70 -2.24 10.13
CA ARG A 33 9.79 -1.30 10.39
C ARG A 33 10.12 -0.52 9.13
N GLY A 34 10.09 0.81 9.22
CA GLY A 34 10.35 1.66 8.08
C GLY A 34 10.16 3.15 8.38
N ARG A 35 10.32 3.96 7.33
CA ARG A 35 10.11 5.40 7.33
C ARG A 35 9.02 5.80 6.36
N LEU A 36 8.19 6.75 6.78
CA LEU A 36 7.29 7.47 5.89
C LEU A 36 7.96 8.77 5.45
N TYR A 37 8.06 8.96 4.14
CA TYR A 37 8.52 10.20 3.53
C TYR A 37 7.32 10.95 2.97
N ASP A 38 7.21 12.24 3.28
CA ASP A 38 6.27 13.12 2.62
C ASP A 38 6.77 13.40 1.19
N VAL A 39 6.05 12.87 0.20
CA VAL A 39 6.32 13.10 -1.22
C VAL A 39 5.18 13.89 -1.87
N GLY A 40 4.46 14.68 -1.08
CA GLY A 40 3.36 15.54 -1.49
C GLY A 40 2.00 14.97 -1.12
N VAL A 41 1.23 14.51 -2.11
CA VAL A 41 -0.17 14.08 -1.90
C VAL A 41 -0.27 12.75 -1.13
N PHE A 42 0.81 11.97 -1.12
CA PHE A 42 0.91 10.68 -0.46
C PHE A 42 2.21 10.58 0.34
N SER A 43 2.21 9.77 1.39
CA SER A 43 3.43 9.37 2.08
C SER A 43 3.99 8.10 1.45
N ALA A 44 5.30 8.06 1.18
CA ALA A 44 5.99 6.88 0.68
C ALA A 44 6.59 6.09 1.84
N LEU A 45 6.30 4.80 1.92
CA LEU A 45 6.87 3.89 2.92
C LEU A 45 8.14 3.24 2.37
N VAL A 46 9.22 3.35 3.13
CA VAL A 46 10.49 2.68 2.85
C VAL A 46 10.80 1.77 4.03
N LEU A 47 10.93 0.46 3.79
CA LEU A 47 11.34 -0.47 4.83
C LEU A 47 12.78 -0.16 5.26
N ASP A 48 12.98 -0.10 6.58
CA ASP A 48 14.25 0.22 7.22
C ASP A 48 14.26 -0.46 8.59
N GLU A 49 15.28 -1.26 8.88
CA GLU A 49 15.41 -1.99 10.14
C GLU A 49 15.76 -1.09 11.33
N THR A 50 16.15 0.15 11.09
CA THR A 50 16.71 1.05 12.11
C THR A 50 15.70 1.99 12.76
N ASP A 51 14.47 2.09 12.24
CA ASP A 51 13.51 3.11 12.67
C ASP A 51 12.26 2.60 13.42
N ARG A 52 11.50 3.57 13.95
CA ARG A 52 10.24 3.40 14.66
C ARG A 52 9.23 2.70 13.75
N GLY A 53 8.63 1.64 14.27
CA GLY A 53 7.64 0.87 13.52
C GLY A 53 6.46 1.72 13.07
N ILE A 54 5.98 1.47 11.86
CA ILE A 54 4.80 2.06 11.25
C ILE A 54 3.62 1.13 11.53
N GLU A 55 2.64 1.64 12.29
CA GLU A 55 1.39 0.94 12.57
C GLU A 55 0.49 0.92 11.33
N GLY A 56 -0.22 -0.18 11.12
CA GLY A 56 -1.14 -0.36 10.01
C GLY A 56 -1.94 -1.64 10.13
N GLU A 57 -2.38 -2.16 8.99
CA GLU A 57 -3.18 -3.39 8.89
C GLU A 57 -2.62 -4.30 7.80
N TRP A 58 -2.71 -5.60 8.01
CA TRP A 58 -2.50 -6.63 6.99
C TRP A 58 -3.86 -7.03 6.43
N PHE A 59 -4.00 -6.92 5.12
CA PHE A 59 -5.13 -7.45 4.37
C PHE A 59 -4.73 -8.76 3.70
N ASP A 60 -5.53 -9.80 3.90
CA ASP A 60 -5.57 -10.94 3.00
C ASP A 60 -6.59 -10.64 1.89
N LEU A 61 -6.11 -10.52 0.65
CA LEU A 61 -6.90 -10.14 -0.51
C LEU A 61 -7.00 -11.27 -1.54
N GLU A 62 -8.12 -11.30 -2.26
CA GLU A 62 -8.20 -11.96 -3.57
C GLU A 62 -7.29 -11.25 -4.60
N GLU A 63 -6.87 -11.94 -5.67
CA GLU A 63 -5.89 -11.40 -6.63
C GLU A 63 -6.39 -10.15 -7.34
N GLU A 64 -7.70 -10.07 -7.58
CA GLU A 64 -8.40 -8.94 -8.16
C GLU A 64 -8.29 -7.68 -7.30
N GLY A 65 -8.23 -7.84 -5.97
CA GLY A 65 -8.08 -6.75 -5.02
C GLY A 65 -6.78 -5.98 -5.22
N LEU A 66 -5.69 -6.66 -5.57
CA LEU A 66 -4.41 -6.02 -5.85
C LEU A 66 -4.48 -5.08 -7.06
N SER A 67 -5.20 -5.49 -8.12
CA SER A 67 -5.37 -4.67 -9.32
C SER A 67 -6.18 -3.39 -9.04
N VAL A 68 -7.13 -3.47 -8.12
CA VAL A 68 -7.95 -2.32 -7.69
C VAL A 68 -7.12 -1.34 -6.86
N LEU A 69 -6.25 -1.85 -5.98
CA LEU A 69 -5.29 -1.03 -5.24
C LEU A 69 -4.28 -0.33 -6.16
N ASP A 70 -3.70 -1.05 -7.12
CA ASP A 70 -2.78 -0.46 -8.11
C ASP A 70 -3.47 0.68 -8.90
N ARG A 71 -4.75 0.53 -9.25
CA ARG A 71 -5.53 1.57 -9.93
C ARG A 71 -5.78 2.79 -9.04
N LEU A 72 -6.04 2.60 -7.74
CA LEU A 72 -6.23 3.69 -6.78
C LEU A 72 -4.96 4.54 -6.66
N GLU A 73 -3.79 3.90 -6.68
CA GLU A 73 -2.48 4.55 -6.61
C GLU A 73 -2.04 5.18 -7.94
N GLY A 74 -2.78 4.94 -9.03
CA GLY A 74 -2.37 5.37 -10.37
C GLY A 74 -1.15 4.61 -10.89
N TYR A 75 -0.91 3.39 -10.40
CA TYR A 75 0.16 2.52 -10.88
C TYR A 75 -0.28 1.79 -12.16
N HIS A 76 0.45 2.00 -13.26
CA HIS A 76 0.15 1.43 -14.58
C HIS A 76 1.19 0.40 -15.05
N GLY A 77 2.02 -0.12 -14.14
CA GLY A 77 3.08 -1.08 -14.44
C GLY A 77 4.45 -0.45 -14.75
N PRO A 78 5.52 -1.28 -14.78
CA PRO A 78 6.92 -0.82 -14.84
C PRO A 78 7.33 -0.19 -16.18
N TYR A 79 6.50 -0.33 -17.23
CA TYR A 79 6.77 0.18 -18.58
C TYR A 79 5.87 1.36 -18.98
N SER A 80 5.11 1.93 -18.05
CA SER A 80 4.36 3.16 -18.32
C SER A 80 5.34 4.33 -18.42
N ILE A 81 5.62 4.80 -19.64
CA ILE A 81 6.41 6.02 -19.85
C ILE A 81 5.52 7.21 -19.50
N ASP A 82 5.74 7.79 -18.32
CA ASP A 82 5.24 9.10 -17.95
C ASP A 82 6.43 10.08 -17.92
N HIS A 83 6.26 11.24 -18.57
CA HIS A 83 7.28 12.28 -18.76
C HIS A 83 7.66 13.06 -17.49
N SER A 84 7.15 12.66 -16.32
CA SER A 84 7.57 13.21 -15.03
C SER A 84 8.59 12.27 -14.39
N GLY A 85 9.85 12.72 -14.30
CA GLY A 85 10.94 11.95 -13.70
C GLY A 85 10.56 11.36 -12.35
N PHE A 86 10.90 10.09 -12.15
CA PHE A 86 10.69 9.31 -10.93
C PHE A 86 9.34 9.53 -10.24
N LYS A 87 8.32 8.77 -10.65
CA LYS A 87 7.13 8.58 -9.82
C LYS A 87 7.43 7.49 -8.78
N PRO A 88 7.27 7.74 -7.46
CA PRO A 88 7.32 6.69 -6.46
C PRO A 88 6.06 5.81 -6.58
N GLY A 89 6.01 4.98 -7.63
CA GLY A 89 4.96 3.98 -7.87
C GLY A 89 5.33 2.59 -7.33
N ALA A 90 6.48 2.47 -6.67
CA ALA A 90 6.87 1.35 -5.83
C ALA A 90 7.45 1.98 -4.56
N LYS A 91 6.94 1.81 -3.34
CA LYS A 91 6.24 0.67 -2.74
C LYS A 91 5.17 1.16 -1.74
N LEU A 92 3.89 1.01 -2.08
CA LEU A 92 2.85 0.69 -1.07
C LEU A 92 2.72 -0.84 -0.88
N LYS A 93 3.56 -1.59 -1.61
CA LYS A 93 3.65 -3.04 -1.62
C LYS A 93 5.01 -3.49 -1.11
N GLU A 94 5.09 -3.85 0.17
CA GLU A 94 6.08 -4.81 0.64
C GLU A 94 5.63 -5.49 1.93
N LEU A 95 4.88 -6.59 1.79
CA LEU A 95 5.33 -7.93 2.18
C LEU A 95 4.32 -8.94 1.63
N VAL A 96 4.60 -9.47 0.44
CA VAL A 96 4.18 -10.85 0.15
C VAL A 96 5.28 -11.71 0.76
N HIS A 97 4.96 -12.44 1.82
CA HIS A 97 5.68 -13.67 2.16
C HIS A 97 4.75 -14.84 1.86
#